data_AF-A0A7J9EXF4-F1
#
_entry.id   AF-A0A7J9EXF4-F1
#
_cell.length_a   1.000
_cell.length_b   1.000
_cell.length_c   1.000
_cell.angle_alpha   90.00
_cell.angle_beta   90.00
_cell.angle_gamma   90.00
#
_symmetry.space_group_name_H-M   'P 1'
#
loop_
_entity.id
_entity.type
_entity.pdbx_description
1 polymer ?
#
loop_
_entity_poly.entity_id
_entity_poly.type
_entity_poly.pdbx_seq_one_letter_code
_entity_poly.pdbx_strand_id
1 'polypeptide(L)'
;MDLYIYFIYVLYCLCVDKFHPIHCNMLAYSSSKGSIRLIDMRQSALCDTHSKLFEEQEAPGSRSFFTDIIASISDIKFAKDGRHILSRDYLTLKLWDINMDSGPVATFQVHEYLRPKLCDLYENDSIFDKFECCLSGDGLRVATGSY
;
A
#
# COMPACT_ATOMS: atom_id res chain seq x y z
N MET A 1 21.02 -18.89 2.76
CA MET A 1 19.80 -19.55 2.23
C MET A 1 18.53 -18.89 2.77
N ASP A 2 18.58 -18.22 3.93
CA ASP A 2 17.39 -17.69 4.61
C ASP A 2 16.88 -16.32 4.14
N LEU A 3 17.73 -15.42 3.62
CA LEU A 3 17.25 -14.13 3.09
C LEU A 3 16.43 -14.29 1.80
N TYR A 4 16.80 -15.23 0.93
CA TYR A 4 16.11 -15.44 -0.36
C TYR A 4 14.71 -16.02 -0.18
N ILE A 5 14.52 -16.87 0.83
CA ILE A 5 13.21 -17.43 1.18
C ILE A 5 12.32 -16.36 1.81
N TYR A 6 12.88 -15.48 2.65
CA TYR A 6 12.15 -14.31 3.18
C TYR A 6 11.78 -13.35 2.05
N PHE A 7 12.69 -13.09 1.12
CA PHE A 7 12.43 -12.24 -0.05
C PHE A 7 11.30 -12.80 -0.92
N ILE A 8 11.26 -14.11 -1.17
CA ILE A 8 10.19 -14.76 -1.97
C ILE A 8 8.84 -14.75 -1.21
N TYR A 9 8.84 -14.99 0.10
CA TYR A 9 7.61 -14.91 0.91
C TYR A 9 7.10 -13.47 1.01
N VAL A 10 7.97 -12.49 1.15
CA VAL A 10 7.60 -11.06 1.20
C VAL A 10 7.11 -10.57 -0.16
N LEU A 11 7.68 -11.00 -1.29
CA LEU A 11 7.35 -10.48 -2.64
C LEU A 11 5.95 -10.88 -3.19
N TYR A 12 5.23 -11.80 -2.53
CA TYR A 12 3.89 -12.23 -2.96
C TYR A 12 2.86 -12.34 -1.83
N CYS A 13 3.18 -11.94 -0.60
CA CYS A 13 2.22 -12.01 0.50
C CYS A 13 1.18 -10.89 0.41
N LEU A 14 -0.09 -11.24 0.62
CA LEU A 14 -1.12 -10.29 1.01
C LEU A 14 -0.66 -9.62 2.30
N CYS A 15 -0.37 -8.33 2.25
CA CYS A 15 0.25 -7.65 3.40
C CYS A 15 -0.80 -7.20 4.41
N VAL A 16 -1.90 -6.62 3.93
CA VAL A 16 -3.00 -6.15 4.77
C VAL A 16 -4.33 -6.31 4.03
N ASP A 17 -5.35 -6.76 4.73
CA ASP A 17 -6.74 -6.80 4.28
C ASP A 17 -7.63 -5.91 5.18
N LYS A 18 -8.61 -5.24 4.56
CA LYS A 18 -9.63 -4.43 5.26
C LYS A 18 -10.98 -4.57 4.60
N PHE A 19 -12.00 -4.84 5.41
CA PHE A 19 -13.39 -4.75 4.98
C PHE A 19 -13.82 -3.29 4.86
N HIS A 20 -14.66 -3.04 3.86
CA HIS A 20 -15.27 -1.73 3.68
C HIS A 20 -16.20 -1.42 4.86
N PRO A 21 -16.18 -0.20 5.42
CA PRO A 21 -16.93 0.16 6.63
C PRO A 21 -18.47 0.16 6.49
N ILE A 22 -19.00 -0.04 5.29
CA ILE A 22 -20.43 0.09 4.96
C ILE A 22 -20.87 -1.15 4.17
N HIS A 23 -20.08 -1.55 3.17
CA HIS A 23 -20.38 -2.70 2.32
C HIS A 23 -19.63 -3.94 2.82
N CYS A 24 -20.30 -4.80 3.58
CA CYS A 24 -19.71 -6.04 4.11
C CYS A 24 -19.24 -7.04 3.02
N ASN A 25 -19.68 -6.85 1.78
CA ASN A 25 -19.25 -7.64 0.63
C ASN A 25 -17.97 -7.13 -0.04
N MET A 26 -17.48 -5.94 0.32
CA MET A 26 -16.27 -5.37 -0.25
C MET A 26 -15.06 -5.54 0.68
N LEU A 27 -13.98 -6.07 0.12
CA LEU A 27 -12.69 -6.26 0.80
C LEU A 27 -11.61 -5.61 -0.06
N ALA A 28 -10.75 -4.80 0.54
CA ALA A 28 -9.50 -4.39 -0.11
C ALA A 28 -8.34 -5.15 0.52
N TYR A 29 -7.37 -5.51 -0.32
CA TYR A 29 -6.10 -6.03 0.14
C TYR A 29 -4.94 -5.40 -0.62
N SER A 30 -3.79 -5.29 0.05
CA SER A 30 -2.56 -4.80 -0.54
C SER A 30 -1.57 -5.92 -0.83
N SER A 31 -0.73 -5.69 -1.84
CA SER A 31 0.41 -6.52 -2.18
C SER A 31 1.71 -5.79 -1.85
N SER A 32 2.74 -6.56 -1.53
CA SER A 32 4.12 -6.08 -1.42
C SER A 32 4.71 -5.52 -2.71
N LYS A 33 4.01 -5.63 -3.85
CA LYS A 33 4.40 -4.99 -5.11
C LYS A 33 3.79 -3.60 -5.32
N GLY A 34 3.22 -2.98 -4.29
CA GLY A 34 2.65 -1.63 -4.43
C GLY A 34 1.28 -1.57 -5.08
N SER A 35 0.56 -2.69 -5.15
CA SER A 35 -0.80 -2.73 -5.70
C SER A 35 -1.84 -2.95 -4.61
N ILE A 36 -2.99 -2.28 -4.77
CA ILE A 36 -4.17 -2.48 -3.93
C ILE A 36 -5.28 -3.04 -4.81
N ARG A 37 -5.91 -4.11 -4.36
CA ARG A 37 -7.01 -4.76 -5.07
C ARG A 37 -8.26 -4.68 -4.24
N LEU A 38 -9.33 -4.20 -4.85
CA LEU A 38 -10.67 -4.21 -4.27
C LEU A 38 -11.46 -5.37 -4.87
N ILE A 39 -12.04 -6.20 -4.03
CA ILE A 39 -12.85 -7.36 -4.44
C ILE A 39 -14.29 -7.21 -3.93
N ASP A 40 -15.24 -7.75 -4.68
CA ASP A 40 -16.63 -7.94 -4.26
C ASP A 40 -16.91 -9.43 -4.09
N MET A 41 -17.09 -9.85 -2.83
CA MET A 41 -17.34 -11.25 -2.47
C MET A 41 -18.67 -11.81 -3.02
N ARG A 42 -19.58 -10.96 -3.51
CA ARG A 42 -20.80 -11.43 -4.18
C ARG A 42 -20.53 -11.96 -5.58
N GLN A 43 -19.50 -11.47 -6.25
CA GLN A 43 -19.18 -11.86 -7.63
C GLN A 43 -18.41 -13.19 -7.68
N SER A 44 -17.57 -13.45 -6.68
CA SER A 44 -16.91 -14.75 -6.52
C SER A 44 -16.56 -15.01 -5.06
N ALA A 45 -16.93 -16.20 -4.57
CA ALA A 45 -16.53 -16.68 -3.25
C ALA A 45 -15.03 -16.98 -3.16
N LEU A 46 -14.36 -17.18 -4.31
CA LEU A 46 -12.94 -17.52 -4.39
C LEU A 46 -12.04 -16.27 -4.46
N CYS A 47 -12.59 -15.05 -4.53
CA CYS A 47 -11.84 -13.79 -4.56
C CYS A 47 -10.78 -13.71 -5.68
N ASP A 48 -10.95 -14.54 -6.71
CA ASP A 48 -10.07 -14.76 -7.86
C ASP A 48 -10.21 -13.67 -8.93
N THR A 49 -11.35 -12.97 -8.94
CA THR A 49 -11.58 -11.79 -9.79
C THR A 49 -11.53 -10.53 -8.93
N HIS A 50 -10.67 -9.57 -9.29
CA HIS A 50 -10.64 -8.27 -8.62
C HIS A 50 -11.54 -7.28 -9.35
N SER A 51 -12.35 -6.54 -8.59
CA SER A 51 -13.26 -5.54 -9.14
C SER A 51 -12.51 -4.29 -9.61
N LYS A 52 -11.49 -3.88 -8.85
CA LYS A 52 -10.63 -2.73 -9.16
C LYS A 52 -9.18 -3.00 -8.74
N LEU A 53 -8.26 -2.51 -9.55
CA LEU A 53 -6.82 -2.53 -9.31
C LEU A 53 -6.33 -1.09 -9.22
N PHE A 54 -5.77 -0.73 -8.08
CA PHE A 54 -5.08 0.53 -7.88
C PHE A 54 -3.58 0.25 -7.90
N GLU A 55 -2.94 0.66 -8.99
CA GLU A 55 -1.51 0.52 -9.21
C GLU A 55 -1.03 1.81 -9.87
N GLU A 56 0.05 2.37 -9.36
CA GLU A 56 0.69 3.52 -10.00
C GLU A 56 1.69 2.99 -11.03
N GLN A 57 1.51 3.37 -12.30
CA GLN A 57 2.51 3.07 -13.31
C GLN A 57 3.74 3.95 -13.09
N GLU A 58 4.80 3.36 -12.54
CA GLU A 58 6.09 4.03 -12.49
C GLU A 58 6.62 4.30 -13.91
N ALA A 59 7.22 5.49 -14.09
CA ALA A 59 7.84 5.88 -15.35
C ALA A 59 8.97 4.89 -15.73
N PRO A 60 9.05 4.48 -17.01
CA PRO A 60 10.11 3.58 -17.47
C PRO A 60 11.47 4.29 -17.35
N GLY A 61 12.23 3.95 -16.30
CA GLY A 61 13.57 4.50 -16.04
C GLY A 61 13.90 4.75 -14.55
N SER A 62 12.90 4.75 -13.66
CA SER A 62 13.11 4.95 -12.21
C SER A 62 13.29 3.65 -11.40
N ARG A 63 13.21 2.48 -12.06
CA ARG A 63 13.27 1.19 -11.39
C ARG A 63 14.69 0.87 -10.95
N SER A 64 14.89 0.85 -9.64
CA SER A 64 16.09 0.40 -8.95
C SER A 64 15.81 -0.92 -8.23
N PHE A 65 16.85 -1.61 -7.74
CA PHE A 65 16.66 -2.79 -6.88
C PHE A 65 15.77 -2.49 -5.65
N PHE A 66 15.87 -1.28 -5.09
CA PHE A 66 15.09 -0.88 -3.93
C PHE A 66 13.64 -0.55 -4.25
N THR A 67 13.27 -0.35 -5.53
CA THR A 67 11.93 0.06 -5.94
C THR A 67 10.86 -0.92 -5.45
N ASP A 68 11.05 -2.21 -5.64
CA ASP A 68 10.07 -3.21 -5.19
C ASP A 68 10.00 -3.29 -3.65
N ILE A 69 11.11 -3.03 -2.96
CA ILE A 69 11.17 -3.05 -1.50
C ILE A 69 10.38 -1.87 -0.92
N ILE A 70 10.64 -0.65 -1.40
CA ILE A 70 9.99 0.57 -0.91
C ILE A 70 8.55 0.72 -1.39
N ALA A 71 8.18 0.10 -2.53
CA ALA A 71 6.82 0.06 -3.04
C ALA A 71 5.91 -0.88 -2.22
N SER A 72 6.48 -1.71 -1.35
CA SER A 72 5.71 -2.58 -0.47
C SER A 72 4.77 -1.77 0.43
N ILE A 73 3.48 -2.08 0.36
CA ILE A 73 2.44 -1.40 1.14
C ILE A 73 2.42 -2.00 2.54
N SER A 74 2.75 -1.19 3.54
CA SER A 74 2.78 -1.59 4.95
C SER A 74 1.38 -1.59 5.58
N ASP A 75 0.51 -0.66 5.19
CA ASP A 75 -0.84 -0.54 5.76
C ASP A 75 -1.84 0.10 4.78
N ILE A 76 -3.11 -0.30 4.92
CA ILE A 76 -4.25 0.30 4.20
C ILE A 76 -5.40 0.58 5.15
N LYS A 77 -6.13 1.68 4.93
CA LYS A 77 -7.32 2.05 5.70
C LYS A 77 -8.38 2.62 4.77
N PHE A 78 -9.62 2.16 4.95
CA PHE A 78 -10.76 2.88 4.39
C PHE A 78 -11.06 4.13 5.20
N ALA A 79 -11.35 5.21 4.51
CA ALA A 79 -12.01 6.36 5.09
C ALA A 79 -13.42 5.97 5.55
N LYS A 80 -13.95 6.67 6.56
CA LYS A 80 -15.28 6.37 7.12
C LYS A 80 -16.42 6.60 6.12
N ASP A 81 -16.19 7.46 5.13
CA ASP A 81 -17.14 7.69 4.03
C ASP A 81 -17.25 6.47 3.08
N GLY A 82 -16.32 5.51 3.18
CA GLY A 82 -16.24 4.34 2.32
C GLY A 82 -15.78 4.64 0.89
N ARG A 83 -15.51 5.90 0.55
CA ARG A 83 -15.13 6.30 -0.81
C ARG A 83 -13.62 6.27 -1.02
N HIS A 84 -12.88 6.61 0.03
CA HIS A 84 -11.43 6.76 -0.06
C HIS A 84 -10.69 5.62 0.62
N ILE A 85 -9.53 5.27 0.06
CA ILE A 85 -8.58 4.32 0.62
C ILE A 85 -7.27 5.06 0.85
N LEU A 86 -6.77 5.05 2.07
CA LEU A 86 -5.42 5.50 2.39
C LEU A 86 -4.50 4.28 2.37
N SER A 87 -3.35 4.43 1.74
CA SER A 87 -2.29 3.42 1.72
C SER A 87 -0.97 4.04 2.13
N ARG A 88 -0.18 3.29 2.89
CA ARG A 88 1.17 3.66 3.27
C ARG A 88 2.16 2.71 2.60
N ASP A 89 3.07 3.27 1.82
CA ASP A 89 4.31 2.60 1.42
C ASP A 89 5.48 3.20 2.23
N TYR A 90 6.71 2.74 2.00
CA TYR A 90 7.84 3.16 2.82
C TYR A 90 8.05 4.68 2.73
N LEU A 91 8.05 5.23 1.52
CA LEU A 91 8.39 6.64 1.27
C LEU A 91 7.21 7.59 1.38
N THR A 92 6.01 7.12 1.09
CA THR A 92 4.85 7.96 0.81
C THR A 92 3.57 7.43 1.42
N LEU A 93 2.65 8.36 1.61
CA LEU A 93 1.27 8.10 2.00
C LEU A 93 0.38 8.53 0.84
N LYS A 94 -0.46 7.64 0.33
CA LYS A 94 -1.31 7.89 -0.85
C LYS A 94 -2.78 7.75 -0.49
N LEU A 95 -3.58 8.70 -0.96
CA LEU A 95 -5.03 8.67 -0.85
C LEU A 95 -5.62 8.35 -2.22
N TRP A 96 -6.42 7.28 -2.27
CA TRP A 96 -7.09 6.79 -3.47
C TRP A 96 -8.59 7.03 -3.35
N ASP A 97 -9.24 7.35 -4.46
CA ASP A 97 -10.71 7.37 -4.55
C ASP A 97 -11.14 6.13 -5.33
N ILE A 98 -12.04 5.34 -4.73
CA ILE A 98 -12.54 4.10 -5.32
C ILE A 98 -13.22 4.36 -6.67
N ASN A 99 -13.76 5.56 -6.89
CA ASN A 99 -14.41 5.91 -8.15
C ASN A 99 -13.44 6.45 -9.21
N MET A 100 -12.17 6.67 -8.87
CA MET A 100 -11.16 7.23 -9.75
C MET A 100 -10.04 6.22 -10.01
N ASP A 101 -10.06 5.60 -11.18
CA ASP A 101 -9.11 4.54 -11.54
C ASP A 101 -7.80 5.07 -12.15
N SER A 102 -7.66 6.39 -12.33
CA SER A 102 -6.51 6.99 -13.02
C SER A 102 -5.26 7.16 -12.15
N GLY A 103 -5.38 7.07 -10.82
CA GLY A 103 -4.27 7.30 -9.90
C GLY A 103 -4.71 7.77 -8.51
N PRO A 104 -3.75 8.05 -7.60
CA PRO A 104 -4.07 8.59 -6.29
C PRO A 104 -4.57 10.03 -6.41
N VAL A 105 -5.56 10.39 -5.57
CA VAL A 105 -6.09 11.75 -5.44
C VAL A 105 -5.05 12.67 -4.80
N ALA A 106 -4.29 12.14 -3.85
CA ALA A 106 -3.22 12.87 -3.19
C ALA A 106 -2.08 11.93 -2.80
N THR A 107 -0.85 12.42 -2.93
CA THR A 107 0.38 11.73 -2.53
C THR A 107 1.17 12.63 -1.62
N PHE A 108 1.51 12.13 -0.43
CA PHE A 108 2.29 12.83 0.58
C PHE A 108 3.64 12.15 0.74
N GLN A 109 4.72 12.90 0.52
CA GLN A 109 6.09 12.42 0.69
C GLN A 109 6.47 12.45 2.16
N VAL A 110 6.54 11.28 2.81
CA VAL A 110 6.86 11.18 4.23
C VAL A 110 8.36 11.00 4.45
N HIS A 111 8.98 10.10 3.69
CA HIS A 111 10.39 9.71 3.86
C HIS A 111 11.25 9.94 2.60
N GLU A 112 10.86 10.86 1.71
CA GLU A 112 11.64 11.14 0.48
C GLU A 112 13.10 11.53 0.79
N TYR A 113 13.35 12.17 1.94
CA TYR A 113 14.70 12.51 2.41
C TYR A 113 15.59 11.31 2.75
N LEU A 114 15.01 10.11 2.95
CA LEU A 114 15.72 8.86 3.20
C LEU A 114 16.15 8.17 1.89
N ARG A 115 15.65 8.62 0.74
CA ARG A 115 15.95 8.00 -0.56
C ARG A 115 17.46 7.86 -0.88
N PRO A 116 18.34 8.82 -0.54
CA PRO A 116 19.79 8.66 -0.72
C PRO A 116 20.42 7.65 0.24
N LYS A 117 19.75 7.32 1.35
CA LYS A 117 20.24 6.44 2.43
C LYS A 117 19.66 5.04 2.38
N LEU A 118 18.99 4.65 1.28
CA LEU A 118 18.35 3.34 1.16
C LEU A 118 19.33 2.17 1.31
N CYS A 119 20.58 2.34 0.86
CA CYS A 119 21.63 1.33 1.08
C CYS A 119 21.93 1.13 2.57
N ASP A 120 22.13 2.21 3.32
CA ASP A 120 22.42 2.14 4.76
C ASP A 120 21.23 1.57 5.54
N LEU A 121 20.01 1.94 5.14
CA LEU A 121 18.77 1.41 5.74
C LEU A 121 18.56 -0.07 5.43
N TYR A 122 19.01 -0.53 4.27
CA TYR A 122 19.00 -1.95 3.91
C TYR A 122 20.04 -2.74 4.70
N GLU A 123 21.26 -2.21 4.87
CA GLU A 123 22.30 -2.87 5.69
C GLU A 123 21.90 -3.01 7.16
N ASN A 124 21.08 -2.09 7.66
CA ASN A 124 20.55 -2.10 9.03
C ASN A 124 19.16 -2.74 9.16
N ASP A 125 18.65 -3.40 8.11
CA ASP A 125 17.29 -4.00 8.03
C ASP A 125 16.11 -3.03 8.27
N SER A 126 16.36 -1.74 8.51
CA SER A 126 15.36 -0.71 8.78
C SER A 126 14.48 -0.41 7.55
N ILE A 127 14.94 -0.74 6.35
CA ILE A 127 14.12 -0.62 5.13
C ILE A 127 12.89 -1.55 5.13
N PHE A 128 12.86 -2.55 6.01
CA PHE A 128 11.75 -3.50 6.14
C PHE A 128 10.75 -3.12 7.24
N ASP A 129 10.96 -2.01 7.93
CA ASP A 129 10.02 -1.53 8.94
C ASP A 129 8.67 -1.18 8.31
N LYS A 130 7.59 -1.62 8.98
CA LYS A 130 6.21 -1.40 8.53
C LYS A 130 5.58 -0.26 9.32
N PHE A 131 5.37 0.87 8.64
CA PHE A 131 4.67 2.01 9.21
C PHE A 131 3.15 1.89 9.03
N GLU A 132 2.41 2.11 10.10
CA GLU A 132 0.95 2.18 10.05
C GLU A 132 0.47 3.58 9.67
N CYS A 133 -0.77 3.66 9.21
CA CYS A 133 -1.44 4.93 8.97
C CYS A 133 -2.87 4.94 9.54
N CYS A 134 -3.38 6.13 9.81
CA CYS A 134 -4.76 6.30 10.22
C CYS A 134 -5.37 7.57 9.63
N LEU A 135 -6.69 7.53 9.42
CA LEU A 135 -7.49 8.72 9.09
C LEU A 135 -8.26 9.17 10.31
N SER A 136 -8.42 10.49 10.41
CA SER A 136 -9.38 11.11 11.32
C SER A 136 -10.81 10.69 10.96
N GLY A 137 -11.70 10.72 11.95
CA GLY A 137 -13.10 10.32 11.77
C GLY A 137 -13.89 11.20 10.82
N ASP A 138 -13.45 12.44 10.59
CA ASP A 138 -14.00 13.36 9.60
C ASP A 138 -13.37 13.20 8.19
N GLY A 139 -12.35 12.35 8.05
CA GLY A 139 -11.62 12.14 6.79
C GLY A 139 -10.73 13.31 6.36
N LEU A 140 -10.62 14.37 7.15
CA LEU A 140 -9.90 15.60 6.76
C LEU A 140 -8.42 15.58 7.15
N ARG A 141 -8.02 14.64 8.01
CA ARG A 141 -6.66 14.54 8.54
C ARG A 141 -6.18 13.10 8.47
N VAL A 142 -4.88 12.96 8.27
CA VAL A 142 -4.18 11.67 8.25
C VAL A 142 -3.00 11.73 9.22
N ALA A 143 -2.66 10.60 9.83
CA ALA A 143 -1.46 10.47 10.65
C ALA A 143 -0.76 9.15 10.34
N THR A 144 0.56 9.15 10.46
CA THR A 144 1.41 7.99 10.16
C THR A 144 2.74 8.12 10.88
N GLY A 145 3.40 6.98 11.10
CA GLY A 145 4.72 6.94 11.75
C GLY A 145 5.86 7.42 10.86
N SER A 146 6.95 7.84 11.51
CA SER A 146 8.23 8.20 10.90
C SER A 146 9.38 7.84 11.83
N TYR A 147 10.60 7.75 11.27
CA TYR A 147 11.85 7.87 12.03
C TYR A 147 12.10 9.31 12.48
#